data_AF-A0A9D5C868-F1
#
_entry.id   AF-A0A9D5C868-F1
#
_cell.length_a   1.000
_cell.length_b   1.000
_cell.length_c   1.000
_cell.angle_alpha   90.00
_cell.angle_beta   90.00
_cell.angle_gamma   90.00
#
_symmetry.space_group_name_H-M   'P 1'
#
loop_
_entity.id
_entity.type
_entity.pdbx_description
1 polymer ?
#
loop_
_entity_poly.entity_id
_entity_poly.type
_entity_poly.pdbx_seq_one_letter_code
_entity_poly.pdbx_strand_id
1 'polypeptide(L)'
;MAFAICRSPSLPFAFTSRPSPARFKSAVGVPFRCSSEPSPPVDSGSAPETLDTKAPKKASLSGISTSTLCAGLGGVGFLETGYLTYLKLTNSEALCLAGGGSCSDVLSSDYSSVFGIPLPLIGMGAYGLVTLLSLQQTRKSLLSGLGQADVRLLLLGMSTSMAAASGYFLYLLSTTLAGTSCSYCLLSVILSFGIFFITLKNIGLKEAQKVLGLQLAVAGVVIAALSYSYTTAAPQLFGSSDIEMEPFETEITNKSTPWAISLAEHLHSIGAKMYGAFWCSHCQEQKQMFGREAAKILDYIECFPDGVGKGRKMAMECTVAGIEGFPTWIINDKHLDGEQELVDLAQASGFVLADSRPS
;
A
#
# COMPACT_ATOMS: atom_id res chain seq x y z
N MET A 1 -36.13 56.85 32.63
CA MET A 1 -36.11 57.52 31.31
C MET A 1 -36.54 56.52 30.26
N ALA A 2 -37.26 56.95 29.23
CA ALA A 2 -37.82 56.12 28.16
C ALA A 2 -37.99 56.97 26.87
N PHE A 3 -38.53 56.36 25.79
CA PHE A 3 -38.69 56.91 24.42
C PHE A 3 -37.38 57.07 23.60
N ALA A 4 -37.38 57.05 22.25
CA ALA A 4 -38.22 56.30 21.29
C ALA A 4 -37.64 56.33 19.84
N ILE A 5 -37.69 55.18 19.16
CA ILE A 5 -38.03 54.93 17.73
C ILE A 5 -37.78 56.06 16.67
N CYS A 6 -36.64 55.95 15.96
CA CYS A 6 -36.49 55.68 14.51
C CYS A 6 -36.94 56.64 13.35
N ARG A 7 -36.17 56.56 12.24
CA ARG A 7 -36.43 56.85 10.78
C ARG A 7 -36.10 58.23 10.15
N SER A 8 -35.83 58.15 8.83
CA SER A 8 -35.31 59.19 7.91
C SER A 8 -36.34 59.63 6.85
N PRO A 9 -36.11 60.78 6.17
CA PRO A 9 -35.89 60.83 4.70
C PRO A 9 -34.72 61.81 4.35
N SER A 10 -34.38 62.30 3.14
CA SER A 10 -34.96 62.26 1.76
C SER A 10 -33.85 62.46 0.67
N LEU A 11 -34.22 62.43 -0.62
CA LEU A 11 -33.51 63.07 -1.77
C LEU A 11 -34.50 63.94 -2.58
N PRO A 12 -34.04 64.89 -3.42
CA PRO A 12 -34.49 64.91 -4.83
C PRO A 12 -33.46 65.42 -5.88
N PHE A 13 -33.90 65.54 -7.14
CA PHE A 13 -33.13 65.74 -8.40
C PHE A 13 -33.37 67.10 -9.10
N ALA A 14 -32.40 67.59 -9.91
CA ALA A 14 -32.56 68.37 -11.17
C ALA A 14 -31.17 68.51 -11.87
N PHE A 15 -30.91 68.37 -13.18
CA PHE A 15 -31.54 68.77 -14.47
C PHE A 15 -31.24 70.23 -14.92
N THR A 16 -30.72 70.57 -16.13
CA THR A 16 -30.00 69.82 -17.21
C THR A 16 -29.48 70.79 -18.30
N SER A 17 -28.33 70.56 -18.96
CA SER A 17 -28.01 71.14 -20.30
C SER A 17 -26.96 70.33 -21.12
N ARG A 18 -26.92 70.57 -22.45
CA ARG A 18 -26.16 69.90 -23.54
C ARG A 18 -25.80 70.97 -24.62
N PRO A 19 -25.07 70.72 -25.75
CA PRO A 19 -24.77 69.44 -26.42
C PRO A 19 -23.29 69.23 -26.88
N SER A 20 -23.05 68.11 -27.58
CA SER A 20 -21.85 67.83 -28.39
C SER A 20 -22.13 68.01 -29.90
N PRO A 21 -21.12 67.92 -30.78
CA PRO A 21 -20.98 66.67 -31.55
C PRO A 21 -19.52 66.17 -31.67
N ALA A 22 -19.29 65.08 -32.42
CA ALA A 22 -18.06 64.26 -32.36
C ALA A 22 -17.46 63.90 -33.73
N ARG A 23 -16.21 63.38 -33.76
CA ARG A 23 -15.77 62.42 -34.81
C ARG A 23 -14.50 61.60 -34.48
N PHE A 24 -14.64 60.26 -34.58
CA PHE A 24 -13.72 59.23 -35.13
C PHE A 24 -12.29 59.04 -34.52
N LYS A 25 -11.92 57.85 -34.00
CA LYS A 25 -11.36 56.62 -34.65
C LYS A 25 -9.88 56.76 -35.11
N SER A 26 -8.97 55.77 -35.00
CA SER A 26 -8.89 54.44 -34.34
C SER A 26 -7.42 53.90 -34.37
N ALA A 27 -7.19 52.61 -34.04
CA ALA A 27 -5.91 51.85 -33.98
C ALA A 27 -4.90 52.27 -32.87
N VAL A 28 -4.22 51.41 -32.09
CA VAL A 28 -3.56 50.08 -32.27
C VAL A 28 -2.12 50.17 -32.82
N GLY A 29 -1.14 49.70 -32.05
CA GLY A 29 0.28 49.64 -32.46
C GLY A 29 1.17 48.79 -31.52
N VAL A 30 1.75 47.71 -32.08
CA VAL A 30 2.72 46.72 -31.55
C VAL A 30 3.36 46.08 -32.81
N PRO A 31 4.64 45.62 -32.90
CA PRO A 31 5.70 45.45 -31.90
C PRO A 31 7.02 46.21 -32.25
N PHE A 32 8.14 45.84 -31.59
CA PHE A 32 9.52 46.24 -31.95
C PHE A 32 10.48 45.03 -31.86
N ARG A 33 11.23 44.69 -32.93
CA ARG A 33 12.54 44.00 -32.84
C ARG A 33 13.31 43.99 -34.19
N CYS A 34 14.64 43.86 -34.09
CA CYS A 34 15.62 43.54 -35.12
C CYS A 34 15.92 44.65 -36.17
N SER A 35 17.12 44.76 -36.76
CA SER A 35 18.49 44.32 -36.38
C SER A 35 19.51 45.04 -37.31
N SER A 36 20.78 45.16 -36.91
CA SER A 36 21.90 45.39 -37.85
C SER A 36 23.26 44.95 -37.29
N GLU A 37 24.10 44.45 -38.20
CA GLU A 37 25.48 43.92 -38.08
C GLU A 37 26.26 44.51 -39.31
N PRO A 38 27.50 44.13 -39.74
CA PRO A 38 28.46 43.12 -39.24
C PRO A 38 29.96 43.55 -39.23
N SER A 39 30.86 42.57 -38.99
CA SER A 39 32.20 42.34 -39.63
C SER A 39 33.40 42.22 -38.66
N PRO A 40 34.48 41.46 -38.99
CA PRO A 40 34.61 40.22 -39.81
C PRO A 40 35.47 39.13 -39.05
N PRO A 41 35.95 38.02 -39.68
CA PRO A 41 36.29 36.76 -38.95
C PRO A 41 37.77 36.28 -39.02
N VAL A 42 38.11 35.19 -38.30
CA VAL A 42 39.18 34.22 -38.62
C VAL A 42 38.79 32.78 -38.20
N ASP A 43 38.71 31.89 -39.20
CA ASP A 43 38.97 30.43 -39.27
C ASP A 43 38.31 29.38 -38.34
N SER A 44 38.45 28.12 -38.76
CA SER A 44 37.81 26.90 -38.24
C SER A 44 38.65 25.67 -38.59
N GLY A 45 38.70 24.62 -37.74
CA GLY A 45 39.42 23.39 -38.10
C GLY A 45 39.39 22.24 -37.09
N SER A 46 38.70 21.14 -37.46
CA SER A 46 38.95 19.71 -37.13
C SER A 46 39.18 19.21 -35.69
N ALA A 47 38.54 18.08 -35.37
CA ALA A 47 38.78 17.27 -34.16
C ALA A 47 39.93 16.23 -34.36
N PRO A 48 40.31 15.42 -33.35
CA PRO A 48 39.51 14.22 -33.01
C PRO A 48 39.37 13.86 -31.51
N GLU A 49 38.42 12.97 -31.27
CA GLU A 49 38.28 11.95 -30.19
C GLU A 49 39.10 12.03 -28.88
N THR A 50 38.38 12.08 -27.75
CA THR A 50 38.69 11.23 -26.58
C THR A 50 37.42 10.54 -26.06
N LEU A 51 37.59 9.28 -25.63
CA LEU A 51 36.55 8.29 -25.35
C LEU A 51 35.59 8.65 -24.18
N ASP A 52 34.36 8.17 -24.23
CA ASP A 52 33.34 8.34 -23.18
C ASP A 52 33.80 7.90 -21.78
N THR A 53 33.48 8.71 -20.77
CA THR A 53 33.07 8.21 -19.45
C THR A 53 31.87 9.03 -18.98
N LYS A 54 30.69 8.65 -19.48
CA LYS A 54 29.44 9.38 -19.27
C LYS A 54 28.87 9.08 -17.88
N ALA A 55 29.37 9.81 -16.88
CA ALA A 55 28.88 9.78 -15.50
C ALA A 55 27.33 9.91 -15.45
N PRO A 56 26.65 9.23 -14.50
CA PRO A 56 25.19 9.15 -14.49
C PRO A 56 24.57 10.54 -14.37
N LYS A 57 23.70 10.88 -15.35
CA LYS A 57 22.97 12.16 -15.35
C LYS A 57 22.08 12.24 -14.11
N LYS A 58 22.46 13.07 -13.13
CA LYS A 58 21.56 13.46 -12.03
C LYS A 58 20.31 14.10 -12.63
N ALA A 59 19.17 13.43 -12.52
CA ALA A 59 17.90 13.93 -13.03
C ALA A 59 17.53 15.23 -12.30
N SER A 60 17.57 16.36 -13.00
CA SER A 60 17.31 17.66 -12.39
C SER A 60 15.81 17.88 -12.17
N LEU A 61 15.33 17.52 -10.98
CA LEU A 61 13.96 17.73 -10.51
C LEU A 61 13.56 19.23 -10.34
N SER A 62 14.42 20.16 -10.73
CA SER A 62 14.31 21.59 -10.46
C SER A 62 13.14 22.32 -11.15
N GLY A 63 12.41 21.66 -12.06
CA GLY A 63 11.33 22.27 -12.85
C GLY A 63 9.89 21.91 -12.44
N ILE A 64 9.70 20.98 -11.50
CA ILE A 64 8.36 20.44 -11.18
C ILE A 64 7.76 21.17 -9.96
N SER A 65 6.52 21.65 -10.09
CA SER A 65 5.75 22.24 -8.98
C SER A 65 5.52 21.23 -7.85
N THR A 66 5.63 21.65 -6.60
CA THR A 66 5.42 20.81 -5.41
C THR A 66 4.05 20.12 -5.39
N SER A 67 3.00 20.82 -5.86
CA SER A 67 1.65 20.26 -6.01
C SER A 67 1.56 19.22 -7.12
N THR A 68 2.31 19.37 -8.22
CA THR A 68 2.39 18.37 -9.29
C THR A 68 3.17 17.13 -8.84
N LEU A 69 4.26 17.31 -8.08
CA LEU A 69 5.04 16.21 -7.51
C LEU A 69 4.22 15.42 -6.49
N CYS A 70 3.46 16.11 -5.62
CA CYS A 70 2.56 15.48 -4.65
C CYS A 70 1.42 14.70 -5.35
N ALA A 71 0.82 15.26 -6.41
CA ALA A 71 -0.16 14.56 -7.24
C ALA A 71 0.44 13.31 -7.94
N GLY A 72 1.71 13.37 -8.37
CA GLY A 72 2.41 12.23 -8.95
C GLY A 72 2.63 11.09 -7.95
N LEU A 73 3.15 11.39 -6.76
CA LEU A 73 3.34 10.40 -5.69
C LEU A 73 2.00 9.80 -5.22
N GLY A 74 0.97 10.64 -5.08
CA GLY A 74 -0.40 10.18 -4.78
C GLY A 74 -0.95 9.26 -5.86
N GLY A 75 -0.71 9.56 -7.14
CA GLY A 75 -1.13 8.74 -8.27
C GLY A 75 -0.43 7.36 -8.29
N VAL A 76 0.86 7.30 -7.95
CA VAL A 76 1.59 6.03 -7.81
C VAL A 76 1.03 5.21 -6.66
N GLY A 77 0.82 5.83 -5.49
CA GLY A 77 0.26 5.13 -4.33
C GLY A 77 -1.18 4.65 -4.56
N PHE A 78 -1.99 5.39 -5.34
CA PHE A 78 -3.33 4.97 -5.76
C PHE A 78 -3.29 3.73 -6.67
N LEU A 79 -2.34 3.66 -7.60
CA LEU A 79 -2.17 2.50 -8.49
C LEU A 79 -1.63 1.28 -7.74
N GLU A 80 -0.65 1.47 -6.86
CA GLU A 80 -0.13 0.44 -5.96
C GLU A 80 -1.24 -0.15 -5.07
N THR A 81 -1.93 0.71 -4.32
CA THR A 81 -2.97 0.27 -3.38
C THR A 81 -4.20 -0.26 -4.10
N GLY A 82 -4.51 0.24 -5.30
CA GLY A 82 -5.52 -0.33 -6.19
C GLY A 82 -5.17 -1.74 -6.69
N TYR A 83 -3.91 -1.99 -7.05
CA TYR A 83 -3.42 -3.33 -7.41
C TYR A 83 -3.49 -4.31 -6.23
N LEU A 84 -3.02 -3.91 -5.05
CA LEU A 84 -3.16 -4.73 -3.83
C LEU A 84 -4.63 -4.97 -3.44
N THR A 85 -5.52 -4.01 -3.66
CA THR A 85 -6.97 -4.19 -3.46
C THR A 85 -7.54 -5.20 -4.45
N TYR A 86 -7.11 -5.15 -5.72
CA TYR A 86 -7.51 -6.15 -6.73
C TYR A 86 -7.07 -7.56 -6.33
N LEU A 87 -5.78 -7.77 -6.01
CA LEU A 87 -5.26 -9.08 -5.59
C LEU A 87 -6.03 -9.67 -4.41
N LYS A 88 -6.31 -8.86 -3.37
CA LYS A 88 -7.04 -9.29 -2.17
C LYS A 88 -8.56 -9.47 -2.40
N LEU A 89 -9.10 -8.99 -3.52
CA LEU A 89 -10.48 -9.29 -3.95
C LEU A 89 -10.56 -10.49 -4.91
N THR A 90 -9.45 -10.87 -5.56
CA THR A 90 -9.38 -12.03 -6.48
C THR A 90 -8.65 -13.23 -5.91
N ASN A 91 -8.21 -13.17 -4.65
CA ASN A 91 -7.35 -14.17 -3.98
C ASN A 91 -6.17 -14.60 -4.87
N SER A 92 -5.44 -13.61 -5.38
CA SER A 92 -4.31 -13.81 -6.30
C SER A 92 -2.99 -13.38 -5.66
N GLU A 93 -1.93 -14.15 -5.91
CA GLU A 93 -0.59 -13.91 -5.35
C GLU A 93 0.02 -12.55 -5.75
N ALA A 94 0.83 -12.00 -4.85
CA ALA A 94 1.53 -10.74 -5.07
C ALA A 94 2.92 -10.95 -5.69
N LEU A 95 3.08 -10.58 -6.97
CA LEU A 95 4.36 -10.60 -7.66
C LEU A 95 5.35 -9.62 -7.01
N CYS A 96 6.27 -10.12 -6.18
CA CYS A 96 7.27 -9.29 -5.51
C CYS A 96 8.65 -9.35 -6.20
N LEU A 97 9.26 -8.16 -6.35
CA LEU A 97 10.46 -7.93 -7.15
C LEU A 97 11.79 -8.37 -6.50
N ALA A 98 11.75 -9.04 -5.34
CA ALA A 98 12.91 -9.30 -4.49
C ALA A 98 12.81 -10.65 -3.76
N GLY A 99 12.67 -11.74 -4.51
CA GLY A 99 12.45 -13.09 -3.97
C GLY A 99 10.96 -13.42 -3.81
N GLY A 100 10.64 -14.71 -3.90
CA GLY A 100 9.26 -15.22 -3.76
C GLY A 100 8.76 -15.22 -2.30
N GLY A 101 7.49 -15.55 -2.10
CA GLY A 101 6.87 -15.72 -0.78
C GLY A 101 6.62 -14.43 -0.02
N SER A 102 7.67 -13.79 0.49
CA SER A 102 7.68 -12.89 1.68
C SER A 102 6.81 -11.61 1.67
N CYS A 103 6.00 -11.40 0.64
CA CYS A 103 4.96 -10.39 0.59
C CYS A 103 3.55 -10.96 0.86
N SER A 104 3.33 -12.25 0.59
CA SER A 104 2.03 -12.91 0.74
C SER A 104 1.62 -12.96 2.20
N ASP A 105 2.49 -13.45 3.08
CA ASP A 105 2.32 -13.54 4.54
C ASP A 105 1.89 -12.21 5.17
N VAL A 106 2.46 -11.09 4.71
CA VAL A 106 2.09 -9.74 5.17
C VAL A 106 0.69 -9.34 4.68
N LEU A 107 0.33 -9.72 3.45
CA LEU A 107 -0.96 -9.40 2.81
C LEU A 107 -2.10 -10.37 3.21
N SER A 108 -1.78 -11.54 3.75
CA SER A 108 -2.72 -12.52 4.31
C SER A 108 -2.91 -12.38 5.83
N SER A 109 -1.88 -11.93 6.58
CA SER A 109 -1.96 -11.69 8.03
C SER A 109 -3.10 -10.76 8.46
N ASP A 110 -3.53 -10.83 9.73
CA ASP A 110 -4.56 -9.94 10.30
C ASP A 110 -4.26 -8.44 10.10
N TYR A 111 -2.98 -8.06 10.05
CA TYR A 111 -2.54 -6.68 9.83
C TYR A 111 -2.94 -6.12 8.45
N SER A 112 -3.26 -6.99 7.48
CA SER A 112 -3.72 -6.63 6.14
C SER A 112 -5.16 -6.08 6.09
N SER A 113 -5.85 -6.00 7.23
CA SER A 113 -7.21 -5.45 7.39
C SER A 113 -7.28 -4.52 8.61
N VAL A 114 -8.07 -3.44 8.54
CA VAL A 114 -8.31 -2.50 9.65
C VAL A 114 -9.81 -2.34 9.82
N PHE A 115 -10.33 -2.56 11.03
CA PHE A 115 -11.76 -2.70 11.32
C PHE A 115 -12.49 -3.60 10.30
N GLY A 116 -11.90 -4.74 9.93
CA GLY A 116 -12.47 -5.67 8.95
C GLY A 116 -12.48 -5.21 7.49
N ILE A 117 -12.03 -3.98 7.19
CA ILE A 117 -11.89 -3.45 5.83
C ILE A 117 -10.45 -3.70 5.35
N PRO A 118 -10.20 -4.19 4.12
CA PRO A 118 -8.84 -4.36 3.60
C PRO A 118 -8.03 -3.06 3.66
N LEU A 119 -6.84 -3.12 4.28
CA LEU A 119 -5.93 -1.97 4.38
C LEU A 119 -5.61 -1.31 3.02
N PRO A 120 -5.36 -2.04 1.91
CA PRO A 120 -5.13 -1.39 0.62
C PRO A 120 -6.34 -0.63 0.07
N LEU A 121 -7.57 -1.00 0.42
CA LEU A 121 -8.78 -0.25 0.01
C LEU A 121 -8.84 1.12 0.72
N ILE A 122 -8.46 1.17 2.00
CA ILE A 122 -8.31 2.43 2.75
C ILE A 122 -7.16 3.27 2.15
N GLY A 123 -6.04 2.63 1.82
CA GLY A 123 -4.91 3.26 1.14
C GLY A 123 -5.29 3.90 -0.20
N MET A 124 -6.05 3.18 -1.03
CA MET A 124 -6.54 3.67 -2.32
C MET A 124 -7.43 4.91 -2.16
N GLY A 125 -8.31 4.92 -1.15
CA GLY A 125 -9.09 6.11 -0.79
C GLY A 125 -8.20 7.30 -0.38
N ALA A 126 -7.21 7.08 0.49
CA ALA A 126 -6.33 8.13 1.00
C ALA A 126 -5.42 8.72 -0.10
N TYR A 127 -4.74 7.88 -0.89
CA TYR A 127 -3.91 8.31 -2.02
C TYR A 127 -4.74 8.98 -3.13
N GLY A 128 -5.96 8.49 -3.39
CA GLY A 128 -6.89 9.13 -4.32
C GLY A 128 -7.29 10.54 -3.89
N LEU A 129 -7.61 10.75 -2.60
CA LEU A 129 -7.91 12.06 -2.03
C LEU A 129 -6.70 13.01 -2.09
N VAL A 130 -5.50 12.55 -1.70
CA VAL A 130 -4.26 13.34 -1.83
C VAL A 130 -4.01 13.78 -3.28
N THR A 131 -4.23 12.89 -4.24
CA THR A 131 -4.10 13.18 -5.68
C THR A 131 -5.11 14.25 -6.11
N LEU A 132 -6.38 14.10 -5.74
CA LEU A 132 -7.45 15.03 -6.08
C LEU A 132 -7.20 16.43 -5.51
N LEU A 133 -6.82 16.54 -4.22
CA LEU A 133 -6.51 17.80 -3.55
C LEU A 133 -5.26 18.47 -4.14
N SER A 134 -4.23 17.68 -4.46
CA SER A 134 -3.00 18.16 -5.09
C SER A 134 -3.24 18.69 -6.51
N LEU A 135 -4.13 18.04 -7.27
CA LEU A 135 -4.58 18.52 -8.58
C LEU A 135 -5.46 19.78 -8.48
N GLN A 136 -6.29 19.91 -7.45
CA GLN A 136 -7.08 21.12 -7.18
C GLN A 136 -6.19 22.34 -6.85
N GLN A 137 -5.09 22.14 -6.13
CA GLN A 137 -4.13 23.22 -5.87
C GLN A 137 -3.49 23.78 -7.18
N THR A 138 -3.46 22.98 -8.25
CA THR A 138 -3.05 23.41 -9.60
C THR A 138 -4.24 23.91 -10.46
N ARG A 139 -5.39 23.23 -10.44
CA ARG A 139 -6.59 23.59 -11.22
C ARG A 139 -7.69 24.19 -10.33
N LYS A 140 -7.85 25.52 -10.39
CA LYS A 140 -8.78 26.38 -9.61
C LYS A 140 -10.30 26.08 -9.73
N SER A 141 -10.74 24.89 -10.16
CA SER A 141 -12.10 24.67 -10.67
C SER A 141 -12.59 23.22 -10.49
N LEU A 142 -12.52 22.68 -9.27
CA LEU A 142 -13.09 21.34 -8.97
C LEU A 142 -13.90 21.34 -7.67
N LEU A 143 -13.39 21.92 -6.58
CA LEU A 143 -14.15 22.15 -5.34
C LEU A 143 -14.41 23.64 -5.12
N SER A 144 -15.51 24.14 -5.70
CA SER A 144 -15.85 25.57 -5.74
C SER A 144 -16.21 26.21 -4.37
N GLY A 145 -16.12 25.46 -3.27
CA GLY A 145 -16.49 25.90 -1.91
C GLY A 145 -15.40 25.79 -0.85
N LEU A 146 -14.18 25.37 -1.20
CA LEU A 146 -13.04 25.26 -0.25
C LEU A 146 -11.96 26.30 -0.56
N GLY A 147 -11.45 26.98 0.46
CA GLY A 147 -10.38 27.95 0.34
C GLY A 147 -9.01 27.31 0.14
N GLN A 148 -8.06 28.05 -0.45
CA GLN A 148 -6.71 27.53 -0.67
C GLN A 148 -5.93 27.28 0.65
N ALA A 149 -6.34 27.90 1.76
CA ALA A 149 -5.82 27.60 3.10
C ALA A 149 -6.36 26.24 3.60
N ASP A 150 -7.67 26.03 3.47
CA ASP A 150 -8.37 24.82 3.93
C ASP A 150 -7.85 23.58 3.20
N VAL A 151 -7.69 23.66 1.88
CA VAL A 151 -7.10 22.57 1.06
C VAL A 151 -5.68 22.23 1.53
N ARG A 152 -4.86 23.21 1.92
CA ARG A 152 -3.50 22.95 2.43
C ARG A 152 -3.52 22.32 3.82
N LEU A 153 -4.40 22.79 4.71
CA LEU A 153 -4.53 22.23 6.07
C LEU A 153 -5.07 20.80 6.04
N LEU A 154 -6.05 20.52 5.17
CA LEU A 154 -6.63 19.20 4.96
C LEU A 154 -5.61 18.25 4.31
N LEU A 155 -4.87 18.70 3.30
CA LEU A 155 -3.76 17.93 2.70
C LEU A 155 -2.66 17.61 3.74
N LEU A 156 -2.31 18.56 4.61
CA LEU A 156 -1.36 18.32 5.70
C LEU A 156 -1.89 17.23 6.66
N GLY A 157 -3.12 17.38 7.16
CA GLY A 157 -3.73 16.40 8.07
C GLY A 157 -3.83 15.00 7.46
N MET A 158 -4.21 14.89 6.19
CA MET A 158 -4.19 13.62 5.44
C MET A 158 -2.76 13.04 5.34
N SER A 159 -1.77 13.86 4.96
CA SER A 159 -0.38 13.40 4.83
C SER A 159 0.23 12.94 6.16
N THR A 160 -0.10 13.61 7.27
CA THR A 160 0.33 13.22 8.62
C THR A 160 -0.36 11.93 9.07
N SER A 161 -1.66 11.77 8.77
CA SER A 161 -2.40 10.53 9.04
C SER A 161 -1.77 9.34 8.31
N MET A 162 -1.49 9.49 7.02
CA MET A 162 -0.84 8.46 6.20
C MET A 162 0.59 8.15 6.64
N ALA A 163 1.39 9.16 7.01
CA ALA A 163 2.75 8.96 7.54
C ALA A 163 2.75 8.29 8.94
N ALA A 164 1.79 8.64 9.81
CA ALA A 164 1.63 8.00 11.12
C ALA A 164 1.21 6.53 10.99
N ALA A 165 0.25 6.24 10.11
CA ALA A 165 -0.16 4.87 9.79
C ALA A 165 1.02 4.06 9.19
N SER A 166 1.72 4.63 8.20
CA SER A 166 2.90 4.01 7.58
C SER A 166 4.02 3.75 8.59
N GLY A 167 4.26 4.66 9.53
CA GLY A 167 5.21 4.45 10.63
C GLY A 167 4.80 3.33 11.58
N TYR A 168 3.50 3.19 11.87
CA TYR A 168 2.95 2.11 12.68
C TYR A 168 3.05 0.73 11.97
N PHE A 169 2.78 0.67 10.66
CA PHE A 169 2.96 -0.57 9.89
C PHE A 169 4.45 -0.94 9.74
N LEU A 170 5.34 0.05 9.58
CA LEU A 170 6.79 -0.19 9.58
C LEU A 170 7.29 -0.71 10.94
N TYR A 171 6.70 -0.25 12.05
CA TYR A 171 6.95 -0.80 13.38
C TYR A 171 6.51 -2.27 13.47
N LEU A 172 5.27 -2.61 13.07
CA LEU A 172 4.77 -4.00 13.07
C LEU A 172 5.61 -4.94 12.19
N LEU A 173 6.05 -4.47 11.01
CA LEU A 173 6.97 -5.21 10.14
C LEU A 173 8.33 -5.47 10.81
N SER A 174 8.81 -4.51 11.61
CA SER A 174 10.10 -4.64 12.31
C SER A 174 10.03 -5.43 13.62
N THR A 175 8.85 -5.62 14.23
CA THR A 175 8.71 -6.30 15.54
C THR A 175 7.98 -7.62 15.49
N THR A 176 6.88 -7.69 14.74
CA THR A 176 5.94 -8.82 14.80
C THR A 176 6.10 -9.74 13.59
N LEU A 177 6.32 -9.17 12.40
CA LEU A 177 6.58 -9.91 11.16
C LEU A 177 8.10 -10.00 10.88
N ALA A 178 8.88 -10.14 11.94
CA ALA A 178 10.35 -10.02 11.92
C ALA A 178 11.02 -11.19 11.20
N GLY A 179 11.10 -11.09 9.87
CA GLY A 179 11.70 -12.09 8.98
C GLY A 179 11.24 -11.93 7.52
N THR A 180 10.06 -11.35 7.29
CA THR A 180 9.48 -11.17 5.95
C THR A 180 9.70 -9.74 5.43
N SER A 181 9.79 -9.56 4.11
CA SER A 181 10.14 -8.26 3.50
C SER A 181 9.16 -7.84 2.41
N CYS A 182 8.04 -7.25 2.81
CA CYS A 182 7.04 -6.79 1.85
C CYS A 182 7.47 -5.51 1.11
N SER A 183 7.93 -5.67 -0.14
CA SER A 183 8.40 -4.56 -0.99
C SER A 183 7.34 -3.49 -1.25
N TYR A 184 6.05 -3.87 -1.34
CA TYR A 184 4.92 -2.95 -1.46
C TYR A 184 4.71 -2.11 -0.18
N CYS A 185 4.82 -2.71 1.01
CA CYS A 185 4.75 -1.93 2.25
C CYS A 185 5.87 -0.90 2.34
N LEU A 186 7.09 -1.24 1.92
CA LEU A 186 8.22 -0.31 1.86
C LEU A 186 8.02 0.82 0.84
N LEU A 187 7.45 0.52 -0.34
CA LEU A 187 7.12 1.53 -1.35
C LEU A 187 6.05 2.51 -0.82
N SER A 188 4.94 2.00 -0.28
CA SER A 188 3.88 2.84 0.33
C SER A 188 4.40 3.69 1.50
N VAL A 189 5.32 3.17 2.32
CA VAL A 189 6.04 3.97 3.35
C VAL A 189 6.80 5.13 2.70
N ILE A 190 7.60 4.87 1.66
CA ILE A 190 8.37 5.90 0.94
C ILE A 190 7.45 6.97 0.33
N LEU A 191 6.31 6.56 -0.25
CA LEU A 191 5.32 7.47 -0.84
C LEU A 191 4.65 8.35 0.22
N SER A 192 4.15 7.76 1.31
CA SER A 192 3.49 8.48 2.41
C SER A 192 4.41 9.49 3.10
N PHE A 193 5.64 9.09 3.45
CA PHE A 193 6.62 10.02 4.03
C PHE A 193 7.06 11.08 3.02
N GLY A 194 7.24 10.74 1.74
CA GLY A 194 7.55 11.70 0.68
C GLY A 194 6.48 12.80 0.54
N ILE A 195 5.20 12.40 0.50
CA ILE A 195 4.03 13.30 0.45
C ILE A 195 4.00 14.21 1.69
N PHE A 196 4.24 13.67 2.88
CA PHE A 196 4.30 14.45 4.13
C PHE A 196 5.44 15.48 4.11
N PHE A 197 6.67 15.09 3.77
CA PHE A 197 7.81 16.02 3.73
C PHE A 197 7.66 17.11 2.66
N ILE A 198 7.08 16.78 1.49
CA ILE A 198 6.76 17.77 0.46
C ILE A 198 5.70 18.77 0.97
N THR A 199 4.65 18.28 1.63
CA THR A 199 3.56 19.12 2.16
C THR A 199 4.06 20.04 3.28
N LEU A 200 4.89 19.50 4.19
CA LEU A 200 5.56 20.25 5.26
C LEU A 200 6.45 21.38 4.69
N LYS A 201 7.22 21.09 3.64
CA LYS A 201 8.05 22.08 2.94
C LYS A 201 7.21 23.14 2.19
N ASN A 202 6.04 22.76 1.67
CA ASN A 202 5.13 23.64 0.93
C ASN A 202 4.36 24.62 1.83
N ILE A 203 4.12 24.25 3.09
CA ILE A 203 3.49 25.10 4.11
C ILE A 203 4.54 25.94 4.86
N GLY A 204 5.75 25.40 5.06
CA GLY A 204 6.86 26.07 5.71
C GLY A 204 6.88 25.85 7.22
N LEU A 205 8.09 25.63 7.75
CA LEU A 205 8.28 25.13 9.12
C LEU A 205 7.67 26.03 10.21
N LYS A 206 7.67 27.36 10.02
CA LYS A 206 7.10 28.32 10.97
C LYS A 206 5.58 28.20 11.12
N GLU A 207 4.86 27.91 10.03
CA GLU A 207 3.41 27.70 10.08
C GLU A 207 3.09 26.27 10.55
N ALA A 208 3.89 25.29 10.12
CA ALA A 208 3.81 23.92 10.63
C ALA A 208 3.98 23.83 12.17
N GLN A 209 4.88 24.63 12.75
CA GLN A 209 5.06 24.72 14.20
C GLN A 209 3.80 25.20 14.94
N LYS A 210 3.00 26.10 14.36
CA LYS A 210 1.74 26.57 14.96
C LYS A 210 0.67 25.47 15.01
N VAL A 211 0.66 24.59 14.00
CA VAL A 211 -0.27 23.45 13.93
C VAL A 211 0.31 22.15 14.48
N LEU A 212 1.52 22.16 15.05
CA LEU A 212 2.21 20.95 15.51
C LEU A 212 1.39 20.16 16.54
N GLY A 213 0.72 20.83 17.47
CA GLY A 213 -0.17 20.17 18.44
C GLY A 213 -1.34 19.43 17.77
N LEU A 214 -1.89 19.99 16.69
CA LEU A 214 -2.93 19.33 15.88
C LEU A 214 -2.35 18.14 15.10
N GLN A 215 -1.14 18.25 14.54
CA GLN A 215 -0.50 17.14 13.82
C GLN A 215 -0.15 15.98 14.76
N LEU A 216 0.34 16.26 15.97
CA LEU A 216 0.59 15.26 17.00
C LEU A 216 -0.72 14.62 17.51
N ALA A 217 -1.80 15.41 17.65
CA ALA A 217 -3.12 14.87 17.98
C ALA A 217 -3.66 13.94 16.88
N VAL A 218 -3.55 14.31 15.60
CA VAL A 218 -3.94 13.46 14.46
C VAL A 218 -3.13 12.17 14.43
N ALA A 219 -1.79 12.26 14.55
CA ALA A 219 -0.92 11.08 14.59
C ALA A 219 -1.24 10.17 15.79
N GLY A 220 -1.46 10.74 16.97
CA GLY A 220 -1.84 10.00 18.18
C GLY A 220 -3.20 9.31 18.05
N VAL A 221 -4.20 9.99 17.47
CA VAL A 221 -5.52 9.39 17.19
C VAL A 221 -5.42 8.25 16.17
N VAL A 222 -4.60 8.39 15.11
CA VAL A 222 -4.38 7.31 14.12
C VAL A 222 -3.68 6.11 14.75
N ILE A 223 -2.61 6.33 15.51
CA ILE A 223 -1.89 5.25 16.20
C ILE A 223 -2.79 4.57 17.25
N ALA A 224 -3.59 5.34 18.00
CA ALA A 224 -4.55 4.79 18.95
C ALA A 224 -5.68 4.02 18.25
N ALA A 225 -6.20 4.49 17.12
CA ALA A 225 -7.24 3.79 16.34
C ALA A 225 -6.73 2.49 15.71
N LEU A 226 -5.50 2.48 15.18
CA LEU A 226 -4.85 1.26 14.68
C LEU A 226 -4.56 0.28 15.83
N SER A 227 -3.96 0.77 16.92
CA SER A 227 -3.66 -0.07 18.10
C SER A 227 -4.94 -0.64 18.72
N TYR A 228 -6.02 0.14 18.79
CA TYR A 228 -7.35 -0.35 19.18
C TYR A 228 -7.86 -1.39 18.19
N SER A 229 -7.85 -1.10 16.87
CA SER A 229 -8.27 -2.05 15.83
C SER A 229 -7.55 -3.39 15.93
N TYR A 230 -6.26 -3.44 16.26
CA TYR A 230 -5.50 -4.69 16.36
C TYR A 230 -5.53 -5.34 17.75
N THR A 231 -5.72 -4.58 18.84
CA THR A 231 -5.87 -5.16 20.19
C THR A 231 -7.30 -5.62 20.50
N THR A 232 -8.31 -5.05 19.83
CA THR A 232 -9.70 -5.54 19.87
C THR A 232 -10.09 -6.33 18.61
N ALA A 233 -9.14 -6.67 17.75
CA ALA A 233 -9.31 -7.68 16.70
C ALA A 233 -9.35 -9.10 17.28
N ALA A 234 -10.38 -9.40 18.06
CA ALA A 234 -11.15 -10.58 17.68
C ALA A 234 -11.80 -10.25 16.31
N PRO A 235 -11.85 -11.14 15.32
CA PRO A 235 -12.07 -10.77 13.91
C PRO A 235 -13.46 -10.17 13.63
N GLN A 236 -13.58 -8.85 13.83
CA GLN A 236 -14.75 -8.03 13.49
C GLN A 236 -14.74 -7.74 11.99
N LEU A 237 -15.14 -8.75 11.21
CA LEU A 237 -15.21 -8.68 9.75
C LEU A 237 -16.35 -7.75 9.30
N PHE A 238 -16.07 -6.87 8.33
CA PHE A 238 -17.14 -6.28 7.51
C PHE A 238 -17.68 -7.39 6.60
N GLY A 239 -18.70 -8.07 7.09
CA GLY A 239 -19.16 -9.36 6.55
C GLY A 239 -19.79 -10.27 7.61
N SER A 240 -20.16 -9.75 8.78
CA SER A 240 -20.70 -10.50 9.91
C SER A 240 -22.14 -10.98 9.71
N SER A 241 -22.33 -11.96 8.83
CA SER A 241 -23.00 -13.19 9.26
C SER A 241 -21.97 -14.07 9.97
N ASP A 242 -22.37 -14.92 10.93
CA ASP A 242 -21.46 -15.95 11.47
C ASP A 242 -20.86 -16.74 10.29
N ILE A 243 -19.53 -16.66 10.07
CA ILE A 243 -18.87 -17.44 9.01
C ILE A 243 -18.65 -18.86 9.53
N GLU A 244 -19.76 -19.59 9.53
CA GLU A 244 -19.80 -21.03 9.70
C GLU A 244 -19.24 -21.69 8.41
N MET A 245 -17.93 -21.93 8.37
CA MET A 245 -17.29 -22.66 7.28
C MET A 245 -17.40 -24.16 7.55
N GLU A 246 -18.25 -24.84 6.79
CA GLU A 246 -18.21 -26.30 6.73
C GLU A 246 -16.91 -26.76 6.05
N PRO A 247 -16.35 -27.92 6.46
CA PRO A 247 -15.21 -28.52 5.77
C PRO A 247 -15.51 -28.77 4.29
N PHE A 248 -14.55 -28.44 3.43
CA PHE A 248 -14.59 -28.76 2.00
C PHE A 248 -13.28 -29.41 1.56
N GLU A 249 -13.37 -30.39 0.65
CA GLU A 249 -12.18 -31.01 0.07
C GLU A 249 -11.55 -30.10 -1.00
N THR A 250 -10.24 -29.94 -0.95
CA THR A 250 -9.44 -29.22 -1.95
C THR A 250 -8.80 -30.22 -2.93
N GLU A 251 -9.12 -30.11 -4.23
CA GLU A 251 -8.51 -30.99 -5.23
C GLU A 251 -7.05 -30.57 -5.50
N ILE A 252 -6.11 -31.52 -5.33
CA ILE A 252 -4.71 -31.34 -5.72
C ILE A 252 -4.58 -31.62 -7.22
N THR A 253 -4.36 -30.57 -8.00
CA THR A 253 -4.31 -30.60 -9.47
C THR A 253 -2.96 -31.02 -10.04
N ASN A 254 -1.88 -30.72 -9.33
CA ASN A 254 -0.52 -31.11 -9.73
C ASN A 254 -0.34 -32.63 -9.63
N LYS A 255 0.39 -33.21 -10.57
CA LYS A 255 0.82 -34.61 -10.52
C LYS A 255 2.14 -34.73 -9.74
N SER A 256 2.27 -35.71 -8.88
CA SER A 256 3.53 -35.95 -8.15
C SER A 256 4.66 -36.39 -9.06
N THR A 257 5.87 -35.95 -8.72
CA THR A 257 7.11 -36.54 -9.26
C THR A 257 7.44 -37.83 -8.49
N PRO A 258 8.20 -38.78 -9.07
CA PRO A 258 8.66 -39.96 -8.34
C PRO A 258 9.43 -39.60 -7.06
N TRP A 259 10.21 -38.51 -7.11
CA TRP A 259 10.96 -37.99 -5.97
C TRP A 259 10.05 -37.49 -4.85
N ALA A 260 8.97 -36.76 -5.17
CA ALA A 260 8.00 -36.30 -4.19
C ALA A 260 7.21 -37.47 -3.55
N ILE A 261 6.93 -38.54 -4.31
CA ILE A 261 6.33 -39.77 -3.79
C ILE A 261 7.27 -40.41 -2.75
N SER A 262 8.53 -40.66 -3.10
CA SER A 262 9.48 -41.28 -2.16
C SER A 262 9.82 -40.42 -0.95
N LEU A 263 9.77 -39.08 -1.06
CA LEU A 263 9.86 -38.19 0.09
C LEU A 263 8.62 -38.33 1.01
N ALA A 264 7.41 -38.40 0.46
CA ALA A 264 6.20 -38.59 1.24
C ALA A 264 6.15 -39.98 1.92
N GLU A 265 6.59 -41.03 1.22
CA GLU A 265 6.77 -42.38 1.78
C GLU A 265 7.77 -42.37 2.95
N HIS A 266 8.90 -41.65 2.82
CA HIS A 266 9.88 -41.49 3.89
C HIS A 266 9.30 -40.72 5.09
N LEU A 267 8.65 -39.58 4.85
CA LEU A 267 8.01 -38.76 5.90
C LEU A 267 6.98 -39.57 6.69
N HIS A 268 6.09 -40.31 6.01
CA HIS A 268 5.15 -41.22 6.65
C HIS A 268 5.86 -42.33 7.45
N SER A 269 6.93 -42.92 6.90
CA SER A 269 7.68 -44.00 7.59
C SER A 269 8.36 -43.57 8.90
N ILE A 270 8.65 -42.27 9.06
CA ILE A 270 9.18 -41.70 10.31
C ILE A 270 8.10 -41.02 11.18
N GLY A 271 6.83 -41.06 10.77
CA GLY A 271 5.71 -40.43 11.48
C GLY A 271 5.73 -38.89 11.45
N ALA A 272 6.32 -38.29 10.41
CA ALA A 272 6.37 -36.84 10.24
C ALA A 272 4.99 -36.28 9.85
N LYS A 273 4.43 -35.42 10.71
CA LYS A 273 3.06 -34.91 10.55
C LYS A 273 3.03 -33.52 9.96
N MET A 274 2.04 -33.28 9.10
CA MET A 274 1.69 -31.95 8.58
C MET A 274 0.37 -31.50 9.23
N TYR A 275 0.43 -30.53 10.13
CA TYR A 275 -0.74 -29.91 10.73
C TYR A 275 -1.24 -28.76 9.86
N GLY A 276 -2.55 -28.68 9.63
CA GLY A 276 -3.15 -27.64 8.78
C GLY A 276 -4.66 -27.50 8.95
N ALA A 277 -5.26 -26.71 8.07
CA ALA A 277 -6.69 -26.45 8.05
C ALA A 277 -7.26 -26.49 6.63
N PHE A 278 -8.50 -26.93 6.44
CA PHE A 278 -9.08 -27.12 5.09
C PHE A 278 -9.19 -25.84 4.24
N TRP A 279 -9.25 -24.66 4.86
CA TRP A 279 -9.29 -23.35 4.17
C TRP A 279 -7.91 -22.67 4.01
N CYS A 280 -6.84 -23.29 4.53
CA CYS A 280 -5.49 -22.73 4.53
C CYS A 280 -4.87 -22.85 3.11
N SER A 281 -4.67 -21.72 2.42
CA SER A 281 -4.07 -21.71 1.07
C SER A 281 -2.68 -22.33 1.08
N HIS A 282 -1.82 -21.89 2.01
CA HIS A 282 -0.48 -22.43 2.25
C HIS A 282 -0.47 -23.95 2.50
N CYS A 283 -1.55 -24.51 3.05
CA CYS A 283 -1.69 -25.96 3.26
C CYS A 283 -2.12 -26.69 1.98
N GLN A 284 -2.83 -26.02 1.07
CA GLN A 284 -3.11 -26.49 -0.28
C GLN A 284 -1.86 -26.36 -1.18
N GLU A 285 -1.14 -25.24 -1.10
CA GLU A 285 0.10 -24.94 -1.84
C GLU A 285 1.18 -25.98 -1.50
N GLN A 286 1.41 -26.29 -0.22
CA GLN A 286 2.30 -27.38 0.21
C GLN A 286 1.91 -28.74 -0.39
N LYS A 287 0.61 -29.09 -0.38
CA LYS A 287 0.10 -30.34 -0.98
C LYS A 287 0.21 -30.32 -2.51
N GLN A 288 0.14 -29.17 -3.16
CA GLN A 288 0.36 -28.99 -4.59
C GLN A 288 1.84 -29.10 -4.98
N MET A 289 2.79 -28.79 -4.09
CA MET A 289 4.22 -29.11 -4.30
C MET A 289 4.44 -30.63 -4.34
N PHE A 290 3.86 -31.37 -3.40
CA PHE A 290 3.92 -32.84 -3.38
C PHE A 290 3.15 -33.47 -4.55
N GLY A 291 2.01 -32.90 -4.93
CA GLY A 291 1.13 -33.41 -5.98
C GLY A 291 0.19 -34.54 -5.51
N ARG A 292 -0.75 -34.90 -6.39
CA ARG A 292 -1.95 -35.71 -6.12
C ARG A 292 -1.69 -37.11 -5.56
N GLU A 293 -0.58 -37.75 -5.95
CA GLU A 293 -0.24 -39.10 -5.50
C GLU A 293 0.45 -39.07 -4.13
N ALA A 294 1.47 -38.23 -3.98
CA ALA A 294 2.27 -38.10 -2.76
C ALA A 294 1.49 -37.44 -1.60
N ALA A 295 0.63 -36.45 -1.89
CA ALA A 295 -0.19 -35.77 -0.87
C ALA A 295 -1.22 -36.69 -0.18
N LYS A 296 -1.42 -37.92 -0.69
CA LYS A 296 -2.24 -38.97 -0.06
C LYS A 296 -1.46 -39.91 0.86
N ILE A 297 -0.13 -39.80 0.86
CA ILE A 297 0.79 -40.60 1.68
C ILE A 297 1.17 -39.82 2.95
N LEU A 298 1.11 -38.48 2.91
CA LEU A 298 1.41 -37.61 4.04
C LEU A 298 0.43 -37.81 5.21
N ASP A 299 0.98 -37.86 6.43
CA ASP A 299 0.21 -37.81 7.68
C ASP A 299 -0.30 -36.38 7.95
N TYR A 300 -1.29 -35.96 7.17
CA TYR A 300 -1.97 -34.67 7.33
C TYR A 300 -2.99 -34.72 8.47
N ILE A 301 -2.81 -33.85 9.47
CA ILE A 301 -3.77 -33.65 10.56
C ILE A 301 -4.60 -32.41 10.26
N GLU A 302 -5.89 -32.63 9.99
CA GLU A 302 -6.88 -31.56 9.89
C GLU A 302 -7.19 -31.03 11.29
N CYS A 303 -6.85 -29.77 11.54
CA CYS A 303 -7.01 -29.15 12.84
C CYS A 303 -8.41 -28.61 13.10
N PHE A 304 -9.29 -28.52 12.10
CA PHE A 304 -10.68 -28.09 12.27
C PHE A 304 -11.64 -29.01 11.50
N PRO A 305 -11.71 -30.31 11.86
CA PRO A 305 -12.51 -31.30 11.14
C PRO A 305 -14.02 -31.06 11.28
N ASP A 306 -14.43 -30.36 12.34
CA ASP A 306 -15.82 -29.92 12.57
C ASP A 306 -16.12 -28.56 11.93
N GLY A 307 -15.23 -27.97 11.12
CA GLY A 307 -15.40 -26.66 10.50
C GLY A 307 -14.94 -25.47 11.38
N VAL A 308 -15.10 -24.26 10.86
CA VAL A 308 -14.90 -22.99 11.60
C VAL A 308 -16.26 -22.38 11.89
N GLY A 309 -16.48 -21.84 13.09
CA GLY A 309 -17.76 -21.25 13.42
C GLY A 309 -18.05 -21.19 14.91
N LYS A 310 -19.33 -21.02 15.26
CA LYS A 310 -19.75 -20.59 16.59
C LYS A 310 -19.75 -21.75 17.60
N GLY A 311 -18.64 -21.89 18.34
CA GLY A 311 -18.47 -22.96 19.34
C GLY A 311 -17.74 -24.20 18.81
N ARG A 312 -17.50 -24.26 17.50
CA ARG A 312 -16.48 -25.12 16.87
C ARG A 312 -15.11 -24.72 17.42
N LYS A 313 -14.18 -25.68 17.54
CA LYS A 313 -12.86 -25.49 18.15
C LYS A 313 -11.79 -26.25 17.37
N MET A 314 -10.54 -25.82 17.52
CA MET A 314 -9.40 -26.59 17.04
C MET A 314 -9.37 -27.97 17.69
N ALA A 315 -9.00 -28.99 16.93
CA ALA A 315 -8.88 -30.37 17.37
C ALA A 315 -7.92 -30.49 18.57
N MET A 316 -8.24 -31.40 19.49
CA MET A 316 -7.44 -31.60 20.70
C MET A 316 -6.00 -32.02 20.38
N GLU A 317 -5.78 -32.78 19.30
CA GLU A 317 -4.44 -33.18 18.89
C GLU A 317 -3.57 -31.97 18.50
N CYS A 318 -4.06 -31.05 17.67
CA CYS A 318 -3.33 -29.82 17.34
C CYS A 318 -3.14 -28.89 18.54
N THR A 319 -4.12 -28.88 19.46
CA THR A 319 -4.06 -28.07 20.69
C THR A 319 -3.00 -28.62 21.66
N VAL A 320 -2.86 -29.94 21.77
CA VAL A 320 -1.83 -30.61 22.59
C VAL A 320 -0.46 -30.56 21.91
N ALA A 321 -0.41 -30.60 20.58
CA ALA A 321 0.81 -30.42 19.79
C ALA A 321 1.29 -28.95 19.72
N GLY A 322 0.56 -27.99 20.32
CA GLY A 322 1.00 -26.59 20.38
C GLY A 322 1.05 -25.88 19.03
N ILE A 323 0.12 -26.20 18.12
CA ILE A 323 0.08 -25.61 16.77
C ILE A 323 -0.49 -24.19 16.84
N GLU A 324 0.34 -23.18 16.57
CA GLU A 324 -0.06 -21.75 16.58
C GLU A 324 -0.34 -21.18 15.18
N GLY A 325 0.07 -21.86 14.10
CA GLY A 325 -0.10 -21.44 12.71
C GLY A 325 -0.25 -22.62 11.75
N PHE A 326 -0.47 -22.34 10.46
CA PHE A 326 -0.67 -23.37 9.43
C PHE A 326 0.02 -23.02 8.09
N PRO A 327 0.59 -24.02 7.38
CA PRO A 327 0.89 -25.36 7.88
C PRO A 327 2.01 -25.33 8.93
N THR A 328 2.04 -26.32 9.82
CA THR A 328 3.20 -26.58 10.69
C THR A 328 3.56 -28.06 10.55
N TRP A 329 4.82 -28.35 10.27
CA TRP A 329 5.35 -29.71 10.25
C TRP A 329 5.98 -30.06 11.60
N ILE A 330 5.73 -31.27 12.10
CA ILE A 330 6.48 -31.86 13.20
C ILE A 330 7.27 -33.05 12.65
N ILE A 331 8.60 -32.93 12.65
CA ILE A 331 9.54 -33.91 12.09
C ILE A 331 10.64 -34.15 13.12
N ASN A 332 10.78 -35.38 13.62
CA ASN A 332 11.76 -35.73 14.66
C ASN A 332 11.70 -34.78 15.88
N ASP A 333 10.50 -34.55 16.41
CA ASP A 333 10.16 -33.60 17.48
C ASP A 333 10.50 -32.11 17.22
N LYS A 334 10.96 -31.76 15.99
CA LYS A 334 11.21 -30.39 15.57
C LYS A 334 9.98 -29.81 14.84
N HIS A 335 9.53 -28.64 15.29
CA HIS A 335 8.56 -27.81 14.56
C HIS A 335 9.23 -27.09 13.38
N LEU A 336 8.53 -27.02 12.25
CA LEU A 336 8.81 -26.16 11.11
C LEU A 336 7.51 -25.44 10.73
N ASP A 337 7.44 -24.13 10.93
CA ASP A 337 6.23 -23.34 10.74
C ASP A 337 6.19 -22.66 9.37
N GLY A 338 5.01 -22.60 8.77
CA GLY A 338 4.80 -22.15 7.39
C GLY A 338 5.13 -23.23 6.36
N GLU A 339 4.97 -22.89 5.08
CA GLU A 339 5.38 -23.77 3.99
C GLU A 339 6.89 -23.98 3.94
N GLN A 340 7.28 -25.21 3.64
CA GLN A 340 8.66 -25.62 3.50
C GLN A 340 8.91 -26.05 2.05
N GLU A 341 10.06 -25.72 1.47
CA GLU A 341 10.46 -26.37 0.22
C GLU A 341 10.63 -27.87 0.48
N LEU A 342 10.31 -28.70 -0.53
CA LEU A 342 10.43 -30.15 -0.39
C LEU A 342 11.88 -30.58 -0.07
N VAL A 343 12.88 -29.78 -0.45
CA VAL A 343 14.30 -30.01 -0.13
C VAL A 343 14.59 -29.77 1.37
N ASP A 344 13.94 -28.79 2.00
CA ASP A 344 14.07 -28.55 3.44
C ASP A 344 13.37 -29.66 4.25
N LEU A 345 12.21 -30.14 3.78
CA LEU A 345 11.54 -31.32 4.35
C LEU A 345 12.41 -32.58 4.22
N ALA A 346 13.06 -32.77 3.08
CA ALA A 346 14.03 -33.85 2.89
C ALA A 346 15.23 -33.73 3.86
N GLN A 347 15.80 -32.54 4.02
CA GLN A 347 16.92 -32.30 4.94
C GLN A 347 16.52 -32.49 6.41
N ALA A 348 15.34 -32.01 6.83
CA ALA A 348 14.84 -32.12 8.20
C ALA A 348 14.44 -33.56 8.58
N SER A 349 13.95 -34.35 7.61
CA SER A 349 13.62 -35.77 7.79
C SER A 349 14.80 -36.72 7.62
N GLY A 350 15.98 -36.22 7.20
CA GLY A 350 17.15 -37.06 6.91
C GLY A 350 17.00 -37.92 5.66
N PHE A 351 16.12 -37.53 4.72
CA PHE A 351 15.86 -38.26 3.48
C PHE A 351 17.09 -38.23 2.56
N VAL A 352 17.65 -39.42 2.27
CA VAL A 352 18.76 -39.60 1.33
C VAL A 352 18.28 -40.42 0.14
N LEU A 353 17.96 -39.75 -0.96
CA LEU A 353 17.57 -40.43 -2.20
C LEU A 353 18.80 -40.94 -2.95
N ALA A 354 18.78 -42.22 -3.33
CA ALA A 354 19.80 -42.82 -4.18
C ALA A 354 19.67 -42.34 -5.64
N ASP A 355 20.55 -41.42 -6.03
CA ASP A 355 20.77 -40.89 -7.39
C ASP A 355 19.51 -40.70 -8.28
N SER A 356 18.77 -39.62 -8.00
CA SER A 356 17.96 -38.91 -9.02
C SER A 356 17.68 -37.49 -8.56
N ARG A 357 18.56 -36.54 -8.93
CA ARG A 357 18.21 -35.11 -8.86
C ARG A 357 17.14 -34.80 -9.92
N PRO A 358 16.23 -33.83 -9.68
CA PRO A 358 15.41 -33.29 -10.75
C PRO A 358 16.30 -32.63 -11.83
N SER A 359 15.84 -32.73 -13.08
CA SER A 359 16.50 -32.22 -14.29
C SER A 359 15.68 -31.11 -14.94
#